data_AF-A0AAV0Y081-F1
#
_entry.id   AF-A0AAV0Y081-F1
#
_cell.length_a   1.000
_cell.length_b   1.000
_cell.length_c   1.000
_cell.angle_alpha   90.00
_cell.angle_beta   90.00
_cell.angle_gamma   90.00
#
_symmetry.space_group_name_H-M   'P 1'
#
loop_
_entity.id
_entity.type
_entity.pdbx_description
1 polymer ?
#
loop_
_entity_poly.entity_id
_entity_poly.type
_entity_poly.pdbx_seq_one_letter_code
_entity_poly.pdbx_strand_id
1 'polypeptide(L)'
;MTQHNVTINKDGKNYTLAVYKDNSTGPRPESYREDMLKAKHFTTENDKENFYSEIKAAAESGWDFSSRWFILNGTSEGKLVNSKTRSIVPVDLNSIVYWNAKLLSDFYRKINNTIKASEYEIVSLQWKEALTEVLWDEEVGSWFDFDLINNIKRKDFYPTNISPLWTGCYDEKKTEYFVTMVLKYLNKTDILETSGGMPTTLRSTDEQWDQPNAWPPLQ
;
A
#
# COMPACT_ATOMS: atom_id res chain seq x y z
N MET A 1 -10.70 -16.32 2.91
CA MET A 1 -9.91 -15.07 2.91
C MET A 1 -10.51 -14.09 1.89
N THR A 2 -11.76 -13.66 2.09
CA THR A 2 -12.49 -12.79 1.14
C THR A 2 -12.66 -11.35 1.65
N GLN A 3 -12.26 -11.05 2.88
CA GLN A 3 -12.57 -9.75 3.49
C GLN A 3 -11.67 -8.60 3.01
N HIS A 4 -10.42 -8.88 2.62
CA HIS A 4 -9.43 -7.85 2.27
C HIS A 4 -9.14 -7.73 0.77
N ASN A 5 -9.68 -8.62 -0.06
CA ASN A 5 -9.37 -8.61 -1.49
C ASN A 5 -10.28 -7.67 -2.28
N VAL A 6 -9.75 -7.14 -3.37
CA VAL A 6 -10.45 -6.39 -4.41
C VAL A 6 -10.06 -6.96 -5.78
N THR A 7 -10.93 -6.77 -6.75
CA THR A 7 -10.68 -7.18 -8.14
C THR A 7 -10.61 -5.94 -9.01
N ILE A 8 -9.50 -5.78 -9.74
CA ILE A 8 -9.32 -4.72 -10.73
C ILE A 8 -9.38 -5.36 -12.12
N ASN A 9 -10.26 -4.85 -12.98
CA ASN A 9 -10.29 -5.22 -14.38
C ASN A 9 -9.36 -4.29 -15.17
N LYS A 10 -8.38 -4.86 -15.86
CA LYS A 10 -7.48 -4.14 -16.75
C LYS A 10 -7.36 -4.94 -18.05
N ASP A 11 -7.65 -4.29 -19.18
CA ASP A 11 -7.56 -4.87 -20.52
C ASP A 11 -8.34 -6.20 -20.67
N GLY A 12 -9.50 -6.31 -20.00
CA GLY A 12 -10.34 -7.50 -20.05
C GLY A 12 -9.88 -8.65 -19.13
N LYS A 13 -8.77 -8.50 -18.41
CA LYS A 13 -8.30 -9.44 -17.40
C LYS A 13 -8.56 -8.92 -15.99
N ASN A 14 -9.01 -9.82 -15.11
CA ASN A 14 -9.25 -9.52 -13.70
C ASN A 14 -8.00 -9.87 -12.88
N TYR A 15 -7.56 -8.93 -12.06
CA TYR A 15 -6.46 -9.07 -11.13
C TYR A 15 -6.96 -8.95 -9.69
N THR A 16 -6.57 -9.88 -8.83
CA THR A 16 -6.91 -9.85 -7.40
C THR A 16 -5.76 -9.23 -6.62
N LEU A 17 -6.06 -8.21 -5.83
CA LEU A 17 -5.14 -7.50 -4.94
C LEU A 17 -5.78 -7.33 -3.56
N ALA A 18 -4.97 -7.04 -2.55
CA ALA A 18 -5.40 -6.82 -1.18
C ALA A 18 -5.41 -5.32 -0.82
N VAL A 19 -6.29 -4.97 0.11
CA VAL A 19 -6.39 -3.65 0.76
C VAL A 19 -6.46 -3.83 2.27
N TYR A 20 -6.02 -2.82 3.03
CA TYR A 20 -6.26 -2.76 4.47
C TYR A 20 -7.74 -2.46 4.74
N LYS A 21 -8.35 -3.18 5.68
CA LYS A 21 -9.76 -3.10 6.03
C LYS A 21 -9.98 -3.52 7.48
N ASP A 22 -10.84 -2.78 8.17
CA ASP A 22 -11.37 -3.18 9.46
C ASP A 22 -12.90 -3.23 9.40
N ASN A 23 -13.50 -4.26 10.01
CA ASN A 23 -14.94 -4.50 10.02
C ASN A 23 -15.58 -4.23 11.40
N SER A 24 -14.81 -3.75 12.38
CA SER A 24 -15.36 -3.41 13.70
C SER A 24 -16.15 -2.11 13.62
N THR A 25 -17.04 -1.87 14.59
CA THR A 25 -17.83 -0.64 14.65
C THR A 25 -17.29 0.35 15.67
N GLY A 26 -17.46 1.65 15.42
CA GLY A 26 -17.09 2.71 16.34
C GLY A 26 -15.60 3.06 16.34
N PRO A 27 -15.21 4.03 17.20
CA PRO A 27 -13.84 4.52 17.31
C PRO A 27 -12.89 3.46 17.87
N ARG A 28 -11.59 3.65 17.65
CA ARG A 28 -10.56 2.78 18.22
C ARG A 28 -10.54 2.87 19.75
N PRO A 29 -10.58 1.76 20.50
CA PRO A 29 -10.57 1.80 21.96
C PRO A 29 -9.35 2.52 22.56
N GLU A 30 -8.18 2.35 21.96
CA GLU A 30 -6.91 2.94 22.38
C GLU A 30 -6.75 4.42 22.05
N SER A 31 -7.61 4.96 21.16
CA SER A 31 -7.63 6.37 20.71
C SER A 31 -9.05 6.95 20.72
N TYR A 32 -9.91 6.46 21.62
CA TYR A 32 -11.35 6.68 21.58
C TYR A 32 -11.73 8.16 21.54
N ARG A 33 -11.09 8.96 22.41
CA ARG A 33 -11.39 10.39 22.54
C ARG A 33 -11.01 11.14 21.27
N GLU A 34 -9.83 10.84 20.72
CA GLU A 34 -9.26 11.50 19.55
C GLU A 34 -10.11 11.22 18.32
N ASP A 35 -10.49 9.96 18.10
CA ASP A 35 -11.33 9.52 17.00
C ASP A 35 -12.72 10.17 17.09
N MET A 36 -13.33 10.17 18.28
CA MET A 36 -14.63 10.82 18.52
C MET A 36 -14.58 12.34 18.27
N LEU A 37 -13.50 13.02 18.67
CA LEU A 37 -13.33 14.45 18.44
C LEU A 37 -13.18 14.77 16.95
N LYS A 38 -12.42 13.97 16.21
CA LYS A 38 -12.24 14.11 14.76
C LYS A 38 -13.54 13.85 14.01
N ALA A 39 -14.29 12.84 14.43
CA ALA A 39 -15.57 12.47 13.84
C ALA A 39 -16.67 13.53 14.00
N LYS A 40 -16.51 14.53 14.87
CA LYS A 40 -17.44 15.67 14.98
C LYS A 40 -17.57 16.49 13.69
N HIS A 41 -16.62 16.37 12.76
CA HIS A 41 -16.73 16.97 11.43
C HIS A 41 -17.86 16.37 10.59
N PHE A 42 -18.26 15.13 10.88
CA PHE A 42 -19.33 14.45 10.15
C PHE A 42 -20.67 14.62 10.84
N THR A 43 -21.71 14.86 10.04
CA THR A 43 -23.07 15.09 10.54
C THR A 43 -23.83 13.80 10.77
N THR A 44 -23.66 12.80 9.90
CA THR A 44 -24.38 11.53 9.98
C THR A 44 -23.58 10.46 10.71
N GLU A 45 -24.27 9.56 11.43
CA GLU A 45 -23.63 8.41 12.08
C GLU A 45 -22.98 7.47 11.07
N ASN A 46 -23.54 7.35 9.87
CA ASN A 46 -22.95 6.56 8.79
C ASN A 46 -21.60 7.13 8.32
N ASP A 47 -21.48 8.46 8.20
CA ASP A 47 -20.22 9.09 7.79
C ASP A 47 -19.16 8.98 8.89
N LYS A 48 -19.57 9.11 10.17
CA LYS A 48 -18.69 8.86 11.32
C LYS A 48 -18.18 7.43 11.33
N GLU A 49 -19.08 6.46 11.14
CA GLU A 49 -18.73 5.05 11.12
C GLU A 49 -17.79 4.72 9.96
N ASN A 50 -18.06 5.24 8.76
CA ASN A 50 -17.15 5.11 7.63
C ASN A 50 -15.78 5.69 7.95
N PHE A 51 -15.72 6.90 8.53
CA PHE A 51 -14.46 7.50 8.97
C PHE A 51 -13.71 6.61 9.97
N TYR A 52 -14.39 6.02 10.95
CA TYR A 52 -13.77 5.08 11.88
C TYR A 52 -13.19 3.86 11.16
N SER A 53 -13.90 3.28 10.18
CA SER A 53 -13.35 2.18 9.38
C SER A 53 -12.10 2.59 8.59
N GLU A 54 -12.04 3.82 8.04
CA GLU A 54 -10.88 4.29 7.29
C GLU A 54 -9.64 4.46 8.17
N ILE A 55 -9.79 5.04 9.36
CA ILE A 55 -8.67 5.25 10.29
C ILE A 55 -8.21 3.94 10.94
N LYS A 56 -9.11 2.97 11.16
CA LYS A 56 -8.73 1.63 11.61
C LYS A 56 -7.95 0.86 10.56
N ALA A 57 -8.35 0.95 9.30
CA ALA A 57 -7.57 0.40 8.19
C ALA A 57 -6.20 1.09 8.07
N ALA A 58 -6.10 2.40 8.33
CA ALA A 58 -4.80 3.08 8.36
C ALA A 58 -3.92 2.63 9.55
N ALA A 59 -4.52 2.28 10.68
CA ALA A 59 -3.79 1.66 11.80
C ALA A 59 -3.34 0.23 11.45
N GLU A 60 -4.17 -0.56 10.77
CA GLU A 60 -3.79 -1.90 10.27
C GLU A 60 -2.60 -1.84 9.31
N SER A 61 -2.48 -0.77 8.51
CA SER A 61 -1.35 -0.58 7.60
C SER A 61 -0.02 -0.27 8.30
N GLY A 62 -0.08 0.10 9.58
CA GLY A 62 1.06 0.62 10.32
C GLY A 62 1.41 2.07 9.98
N TRP A 63 0.61 2.76 9.15
CA TRP A 63 0.81 4.15 8.74
C TRP A 63 -0.34 5.05 9.24
N ASP A 64 -0.55 5.11 10.57
CA ASP A 64 -1.57 5.94 11.22
C ASP A 64 -0.99 7.25 11.78
N PHE A 65 -1.09 8.39 11.11
CA PHE A 65 -1.68 8.59 9.79
C PHE A 65 -0.67 9.22 8.85
N SER A 66 -1.07 9.25 7.58
CA SER A 66 -0.28 9.76 6.47
C SER A 66 -1.21 10.33 5.41
N SER A 67 -0.75 11.36 4.72
CA SER A 67 -1.34 11.86 3.48
C SER A 67 -1.48 10.78 2.41
N ARG A 68 -0.69 9.71 2.48
CA ARG A 68 -0.81 8.50 1.66
C ARG A 68 -2.24 7.98 1.56
N TRP A 69 -3.01 8.08 2.65
CA TRP A 69 -4.38 7.56 2.71
C TRP A 69 -5.45 8.57 2.33
N PHE A 70 -5.10 9.83 2.05
CA PHE A 70 -6.08 10.86 1.76
C PHE A 70 -6.50 10.82 0.30
N ILE A 71 -7.81 10.90 0.05
CA ILE A 71 -8.34 11.12 -1.30
C ILE A 71 -9.20 12.37 -1.26
N LEU A 72 -8.68 13.44 -1.84
CA LEU A 72 -9.42 14.67 -2.12
C LEU A 72 -9.25 15.00 -3.60
N ASN A 73 -10.33 14.91 -4.38
CA ASN A 73 -10.32 15.15 -5.83
C ASN A 73 -9.27 14.33 -6.60
N GLY A 74 -9.04 13.07 -6.20
CA GLY A 74 -8.04 12.19 -6.83
C GLY A 74 -6.58 12.49 -6.45
N THR A 75 -6.36 13.32 -5.44
CA THR A 75 -5.01 13.67 -4.94
C THR A 75 -4.82 13.19 -3.50
N SER A 76 -3.57 13.18 -3.03
CA SER A 76 -3.19 12.96 -1.62
C SER A 76 -3.32 14.23 -0.76
N GLU A 77 -4.06 15.24 -1.23
CA GLU A 77 -4.38 16.45 -0.46
C GLU A 77 -5.47 16.22 0.58
N GLY A 78 -5.56 17.16 1.51
CA GLY A 78 -6.57 17.18 2.54
C GLY A 78 -5.99 16.93 3.93
N LYS A 79 -6.84 16.37 4.79
CA LYS A 79 -6.56 16.07 6.19
C LYS A 79 -7.06 14.68 6.52
N LEU A 80 -6.88 14.24 7.75
CA LEU A 80 -7.35 12.94 8.23
C LEU A 80 -8.82 12.60 7.91
N VAL A 81 -9.71 13.59 7.87
CA VAL A 81 -11.12 13.40 7.48
C VAL A 81 -11.31 12.96 6.02
N ASN A 82 -10.28 13.13 5.18
CA ASN A 82 -10.22 12.70 3.79
C ASN A 82 -9.62 11.29 3.63
N SER A 83 -9.31 10.58 4.72
CA SER A 83 -8.82 9.20 4.65
C SER A 83 -9.80 8.30 3.90
N LYS A 84 -9.25 7.48 2.99
CA LYS A 84 -9.92 6.47 2.17
C LYS A 84 -9.05 5.22 2.03
N THR A 85 -8.39 4.82 3.12
CA THR A 85 -7.45 3.69 3.19
C THR A 85 -8.02 2.42 2.56
N ARG A 86 -9.29 2.09 2.83
CA ARG A 86 -9.95 0.87 2.31
C ARG A 86 -10.18 0.90 0.80
N SER A 87 -10.03 2.07 0.18
CA SER A 87 -10.16 2.30 -1.25
C SER A 87 -8.81 2.47 -1.96
N ILE A 88 -7.71 2.21 -1.26
CA ILE A 88 -6.36 2.28 -1.82
C ILE A 88 -5.76 0.88 -1.81
N VAL A 89 -5.28 0.43 -2.97
CA VAL A 89 -4.50 -0.81 -3.10
C VAL A 89 -3.03 -0.50 -2.84
N PRO A 90 -2.46 -0.93 -1.69
CA PRO A 90 -1.11 -0.53 -1.30
C PRO A 90 -0.05 -1.44 -1.93
N VAL A 91 1.04 -0.86 -2.45
CA VAL A 91 2.16 -1.59 -3.05
C VAL A 91 2.84 -2.52 -2.06
N ASP A 92 3.14 -2.02 -0.86
CA ASP A 92 3.77 -2.75 0.24
C ASP A 92 2.96 -3.97 0.65
N LEU A 93 1.67 -3.81 0.94
CA LEU A 93 0.80 -4.93 1.33
C LEU A 93 0.83 -6.04 0.29
N ASN A 94 0.65 -5.69 -0.98
CA ASN A 94 0.58 -6.68 -2.06
C ASN A 94 1.94 -7.35 -2.32
N SER A 95 3.04 -6.61 -2.15
CA SER A 95 4.40 -7.13 -2.19
C SER A 95 4.66 -8.13 -1.05
N ILE A 96 4.15 -7.85 0.15
CA ILE A 96 4.28 -8.74 1.31
C ILE A 96 3.41 -9.99 1.15
N VAL A 97 2.20 -9.87 0.60
CA VAL A 97 1.34 -11.04 0.32
C VAL A 97 2.00 -11.98 -0.70
N TYR A 98 2.61 -11.43 -1.75
CA TYR A 98 3.47 -12.21 -2.66
C TYR A 98 4.54 -12.98 -1.89
N TRP A 99 5.30 -12.26 -1.06
CA TRP A 99 6.43 -12.83 -0.34
C TRP A 99 6.00 -13.94 0.62
N ASN A 100 4.89 -13.74 1.33
CA ASN A 100 4.29 -14.74 2.20
C ASN A 100 3.92 -16.01 1.42
N ALA A 101 3.31 -15.88 0.25
CA ALA A 101 3.03 -17.03 -0.61
C ALA A 101 4.31 -17.75 -1.05
N LYS A 102 5.37 -17.00 -1.40
CA LYS A 102 6.66 -17.58 -1.77
C LYS A 102 7.31 -18.36 -0.61
N LEU A 103 7.32 -17.76 0.59
CA LEU A 103 7.83 -18.40 1.81
C LEU A 103 7.07 -19.67 2.16
N LEU A 104 5.73 -19.65 2.04
CA LEU A 104 4.91 -20.83 2.26
C LEU A 104 5.24 -21.93 1.24
N SER A 105 5.41 -21.59 -0.04
CA SER A 105 5.83 -22.56 -1.06
C SER A 105 7.15 -23.25 -0.67
N ASP A 106 8.14 -22.46 -0.24
CA ASP A 106 9.45 -22.98 0.15
C ASP A 106 9.41 -23.82 1.43
N PHE A 107 8.64 -23.40 2.44
CA PHE A 107 8.44 -24.19 3.66
C PHE A 107 7.77 -25.53 3.38
N TYR A 108 6.74 -25.56 2.53
CA TYR A 108 6.10 -26.81 2.13
C TYR A 108 7.05 -27.72 1.33
N ARG A 109 7.91 -27.15 0.49
CA ARG A 109 8.96 -27.91 -0.21
C ARG A 109 9.95 -28.56 0.76
N LYS A 110 10.33 -27.85 1.83
CA LYS A 110 11.25 -28.38 2.88
C LYS A 110 10.68 -29.57 3.65
N ILE A 111 9.36 -29.66 3.79
CA ILE A 111 8.69 -30.80 4.44
C ILE A 111 8.14 -31.83 3.44
N ASN A 112 8.62 -31.80 2.19
CA ASN A 112 8.22 -32.70 1.10
C ASN A 112 6.71 -32.69 0.75
N ASN A 113 5.99 -31.61 1.09
CA ASN A 113 4.61 -31.42 0.65
C ASN A 113 4.58 -30.66 -0.69
N THR A 114 4.83 -31.38 -1.78
CA THR A 114 4.97 -30.81 -3.13
C THR A 114 3.67 -30.22 -3.67
N ILE A 115 2.51 -30.75 -3.24
CA ILE A 115 1.18 -30.26 -3.63
C ILE A 115 1.00 -28.84 -3.09
N LYS A 116 1.15 -28.66 -1.77
CA LYS A 116 1.03 -27.34 -1.14
C LYS A 116 2.09 -26.36 -1.63
N ALA A 117 3.32 -26.84 -1.85
CA ALA A 117 4.38 -26.01 -2.42
C ALA A 117 3.97 -25.44 -3.80
N SER A 118 3.39 -26.27 -4.67
CA SER A 118 2.93 -25.85 -5.99
C SER A 118 1.72 -24.91 -5.91
N GLU A 119 0.78 -25.15 -5.00
CA GLU A 119 -0.37 -24.26 -4.77
C GLU A 119 0.08 -22.85 -4.41
N TYR A 120 0.98 -22.71 -3.44
CA TYR A 120 1.47 -21.39 -3.01
C TYR A 120 2.41 -20.72 -4.02
N GLU A 121 3.14 -21.50 -4.82
CA GLU A 121 3.90 -20.94 -5.96
C GLU A 121 2.95 -20.27 -6.95
N ILE A 122 1.83 -20.92 -7.32
CA ILE A 122 0.82 -20.35 -8.22
C ILE A 122 0.23 -19.05 -7.63
N VAL A 123 -0.10 -19.06 -6.33
CA VAL A 123 -0.59 -17.84 -5.63
C VAL A 123 0.43 -16.71 -5.72
N SER A 124 1.72 -17.00 -5.48
CA SER A 124 2.77 -15.98 -5.61
C SER A 124 2.86 -15.44 -7.03
N LEU A 125 2.79 -16.29 -8.07
CA LEU A 125 2.85 -15.84 -9.45
C LEU A 125 1.65 -14.97 -9.84
N GLN A 126 0.45 -15.28 -9.33
CA GLN A 126 -0.75 -14.47 -9.52
C GLN A 126 -0.61 -13.07 -8.92
N TRP A 127 -0.08 -12.96 -7.69
CA TRP A 127 0.15 -11.66 -7.05
C TRP A 127 1.21 -10.85 -7.78
N LYS A 128 2.32 -11.49 -8.17
CA LYS A 128 3.38 -10.83 -8.95
C LYS A 128 2.87 -10.28 -10.27
N GLU A 129 2.04 -11.05 -10.97
CA GLU A 129 1.40 -10.58 -12.20
C GLU A 129 0.47 -9.39 -11.94
N ALA A 130 -0.35 -9.44 -10.87
CA ALA A 130 -1.22 -8.33 -10.50
C ALA A 130 -0.45 -7.05 -10.14
N LEU A 131 0.65 -7.15 -9.38
CA LEU A 131 1.54 -6.00 -9.08
C LEU A 131 2.15 -5.41 -10.35
N THR A 132 2.65 -6.27 -11.25
CA THR A 132 3.27 -5.86 -12.51
C THR A 132 2.25 -5.16 -13.42
N GLU A 133 1.01 -5.65 -13.47
CA GLU A 133 0.01 -5.10 -14.37
C GLU A 133 -0.68 -3.86 -13.80
N VAL A 134 -0.98 -3.84 -12.51
CA VAL A 134 -1.81 -2.79 -11.93
C VAL A 134 -0.98 -1.69 -11.29
N LEU A 135 0.13 -2.02 -10.63
CA LEU A 135 0.84 -1.08 -9.75
C LEU A 135 2.12 -0.54 -10.38
N TRP A 136 2.76 -1.26 -11.29
CA TRP A 136 3.92 -0.76 -12.04
C TRP A 136 3.53 0.36 -13.01
N ASP A 137 4.33 1.43 -13.03
CA ASP A 137 4.23 2.51 -14.00
C ASP A 137 5.52 2.58 -14.83
N GLU A 138 5.44 2.12 -16.08
CA GLU A 138 6.58 2.02 -17.01
C GLU A 138 7.24 3.38 -17.28
N GLU A 139 6.44 4.45 -17.36
CA GLU A 139 6.94 5.79 -17.67
C GLU A 139 7.73 6.38 -16.50
N VAL A 140 7.21 6.23 -15.27
CA VAL A 140 7.87 6.76 -14.08
C VAL A 140 8.98 5.83 -13.58
N GLY A 141 8.85 4.52 -13.79
CA GLY A 141 9.86 3.54 -13.40
C GLY A 141 9.76 3.08 -11.95
N SER A 142 8.55 3.00 -11.39
CA SER A 142 8.32 2.55 -10.02
C SER A 142 6.91 1.95 -9.84
N TRP A 143 6.63 1.36 -8.69
CA TRP A 143 5.31 0.87 -8.32
C TRP A 143 4.56 1.89 -7.47
N PHE A 144 3.28 2.07 -7.73
CA PHE A 144 2.44 3.05 -7.06
C PHE A 144 1.17 2.42 -6.52
N ASP A 145 0.70 2.94 -5.38
CA ASP A 145 -0.60 2.56 -4.84
C ASP A 145 -1.69 2.89 -5.87
N PHE A 146 -2.79 2.14 -5.86
CA PHE A 146 -3.91 2.36 -6.78
C PHE A 146 -5.14 2.89 -6.06
N ASP A 147 -5.67 4.01 -6.52
CA ASP A 147 -6.91 4.61 -6.06
C ASP A 147 -8.10 3.94 -6.76
N LEU A 148 -8.90 3.18 -6.01
CA LEU A 148 -10.08 2.49 -6.53
C LEU A 148 -11.26 3.42 -6.83
N ILE A 149 -11.33 4.60 -6.19
CA ILE A 149 -12.42 5.56 -6.38
C ILE A 149 -12.24 6.27 -7.72
N ASN A 150 -11.02 6.73 -7.98
CA ASN A 150 -10.70 7.54 -9.16
C ASN A 150 -10.10 6.71 -10.30
N ASN A 151 -9.80 5.42 -10.04
CA ASN A 151 -9.21 4.49 -11.01
C ASN A 151 -7.88 5.00 -11.59
N ILE A 152 -7.00 5.48 -10.70
CA ILE A 152 -5.70 6.05 -11.05
C ILE A 152 -4.59 5.52 -10.15
N LYS A 153 -3.36 5.51 -10.66
CA LYS A 153 -2.16 5.30 -9.83
C LYS A 153 -1.85 6.57 -9.05
N ARG A 154 -1.52 6.42 -7.76
CA ARG A 154 -1.14 7.51 -6.85
C ARG A 154 0.37 7.75 -6.96
N LYS A 155 0.76 8.66 -7.84
CA LYS A 155 2.16 8.92 -8.24
C LYS A 155 2.98 9.76 -7.24
N ASP A 156 2.48 9.97 -6.02
CA ASP A 156 3.26 10.57 -4.95
C ASP A 156 4.38 9.63 -4.49
N PHE A 157 5.47 10.22 -4.01
CA PHE A 157 6.59 9.46 -3.48
C PHE A 157 6.28 8.87 -2.11
N TYR A 158 6.49 7.56 -1.99
CA TYR A 158 6.55 6.80 -0.75
C TYR A 158 7.74 5.83 -0.81
N PRO A 159 8.52 5.63 0.27
CA PRO A 159 9.56 4.61 0.30
C PRO A 159 9.04 3.20 -0.07
N THR A 160 7.76 2.94 0.21
CA THR A 160 7.09 1.67 -0.13
C THR A 160 6.85 1.47 -1.62
N ASN A 161 7.02 2.49 -2.47
CA ASN A 161 7.01 2.33 -3.93
C ASN A 161 8.04 1.30 -4.41
N ILE A 162 9.13 1.10 -3.66
CA ILE A 162 10.19 0.16 -4.00
C ILE A 162 10.14 -1.14 -3.19
N SER A 163 9.10 -1.36 -2.36
CA SER A 163 8.91 -2.61 -1.62
C SER A 163 8.95 -3.89 -2.48
N PRO A 164 8.51 -3.90 -3.76
CA PRO A 164 8.68 -5.07 -4.63
C PRO A 164 10.14 -5.51 -4.79
N LEU A 165 11.11 -4.58 -4.77
CA LEU A 165 12.53 -4.93 -4.83
C LEU A 165 12.97 -5.69 -3.57
N TRP A 166 12.47 -5.28 -2.40
CA TRP A 166 12.79 -5.92 -1.11
C TRP A 166 12.17 -7.32 -1.00
N THR A 167 10.95 -7.49 -1.49
CA THR A 167 10.23 -8.78 -1.41
C THR A 167 10.54 -9.74 -2.56
N GLY A 168 11.28 -9.30 -3.59
CA GLY A 168 11.46 -10.06 -4.83
C GLY A 168 10.20 -10.13 -5.71
N CYS A 169 9.21 -9.26 -5.49
CA CYS A 169 7.95 -9.26 -6.23
C CYS A 169 8.06 -8.57 -7.61
N TYR A 170 9.01 -9.01 -8.42
CA TYR A 170 9.21 -8.53 -9.79
C TYR A 170 9.81 -9.65 -10.64
N ASP A 171 9.94 -9.43 -11.95
CA ASP A 171 10.63 -10.39 -12.80
C ASP A 171 12.15 -10.29 -12.55
N GLU A 172 12.67 -11.18 -11.72
CA GLU A 172 14.10 -11.28 -11.39
C GLU A 172 15.00 -11.51 -12.63
N LYS A 173 14.45 -11.97 -13.77
CA LYS A 173 15.22 -12.03 -15.02
C LYS A 173 15.52 -10.64 -15.60
N LYS A 174 14.81 -9.62 -15.13
CA LYS A 174 14.91 -8.21 -15.53
C LYS A 174 15.40 -7.32 -14.38
N THR A 175 16.11 -7.86 -13.39
CA THR A 175 16.61 -7.10 -12.23
C THR A 175 17.35 -5.83 -12.63
N GLU A 176 18.29 -5.91 -13.58
CA GLU A 176 19.05 -4.74 -14.04
C GLU A 176 18.13 -3.65 -14.59
N TYR A 177 17.10 -4.04 -15.36
CA TYR A 177 16.11 -3.12 -15.90
C TYR A 177 15.30 -2.44 -14.78
N PHE A 178 14.73 -3.21 -13.84
CA PHE A 178 13.91 -2.64 -12.76
C PHE A 178 14.73 -1.74 -11.84
N VAL A 179 15.93 -2.15 -11.46
CA VAL A 179 16.85 -1.35 -10.63
C VAL A 179 17.21 -0.05 -11.35
N THR A 180 17.52 -0.10 -12.65
CA THR A 180 17.83 1.10 -13.44
C THR A 180 16.66 2.08 -13.48
N MET A 181 15.43 1.58 -13.68
CA MET A 181 14.23 2.41 -13.71
C MET A 181 13.94 3.05 -12.34
N VAL A 182 14.06 2.26 -11.26
CA VAL A 182 13.87 2.75 -9.90
C VAL A 182 14.92 3.79 -9.53
N LEU A 183 16.19 3.61 -9.89
CA LEU A 183 17.23 4.60 -9.63
C LEU A 183 16.95 5.93 -10.35
N LYS A 184 16.44 5.89 -11.59
CA LYS A 184 16.00 7.10 -12.31
C LYS A 184 14.84 7.78 -11.59
N TYR A 185 13.88 7.00 -11.09
CA TYR A 185 12.77 7.50 -10.30
C TYR A 185 13.25 8.21 -9.02
N LEU A 186 14.09 7.55 -8.21
CA LEU A 186 14.63 8.10 -6.96
C LEU A 186 15.47 9.36 -7.19
N ASN A 187 16.27 9.40 -8.26
CA ASN A 187 17.02 10.60 -8.63
C ASN A 187 16.07 11.76 -9.01
N LYS A 188 14.98 11.48 -9.71
CA LYS A 188 14.02 12.50 -10.14
C LYS A 188 13.21 13.10 -8.99
N THR A 189 13.03 12.35 -7.89
CA THR A 189 12.32 12.82 -6.71
C THR A 189 13.23 13.55 -5.70
N ASP A 190 14.53 13.68 -6.00
CA ASP A 190 15.56 14.25 -5.12
C ASP A 190 15.61 13.58 -3.73
N ILE A 191 15.04 12.38 -3.59
CA ILE A 191 14.89 11.72 -2.29
C ILE A 191 16.23 11.22 -1.74
N LEU A 192 17.21 10.99 -2.62
CA LEU A 192 18.56 10.56 -2.21
C LEU A 192 19.37 11.71 -1.60
N GLU A 193 18.92 12.96 -1.76
CA GLU A 193 19.60 14.15 -1.24
C GLU A 193 19.11 14.54 0.17
N THR A 194 18.18 13.78 0.77
CA THR A 194 17.63 14.11 2.09
C THR A 194 18.62 13.79 3.20
N SER A 195 18.91 14.79 4.05
CA SER A 195 19.76 14.61 5.22
C SER A 195 19.00 13.95 6.37
N GLY A 196 19.55 12.88 6.95
CA GLY A 196 18.99 12.22 8.14
C GLY A 196 18.08 11.02 7.86
N GLY A 197 18.05 10.55 6.61
CA GLY A 197 17.22 9.42 6.18
C GLY A 197 16.19 9.83 5.13
N MET A 198 15.55 8.84 4.53
CA MET A 198 14.47 9.02 3.57
C MET A 198 13.18 9.38 4.31
N PRO A 199 12.58 10.56 4.07
CA PRO A 199 11.31 10.91 4.68
C PRO A 199 10.21 9.98 4.17
N THR A 200 9.18 9.82 4.99
CA THR A 200 8.07 8.91 4.72
C THR A 200 7.23 9.30 3.51
N THR A 201 7.12 10.61 3.25
CA THR A 201 6.52 11.20 2.05
C THR A 201 7.29 12.48 1.70
N LEU A 202 6.95 13.11 0.56
CA LEU A 202 7.40 14.47 0.24
C LEU A 202 6.34 15.54 0.60
N ARG A 203 5.31 15.17 1.36
CA ARG A 203 4.23 16.05 1.78
C ARG A 203 4.44 16.46 3.23
N SER A 204 4.46 17.76 3.47
CA SER A 204 4.45 18.29 4.83
C SER A 204 3.00 18.40 5.31
N THR A 205 2.63 17.52 6.25
CA THR A 205 1.35 17.56 6.97
C THR A 205 1.62 17.53 8.48
N ASP A 206 0.55 17.57 9.27
CA ASP A 206 0.62 17.38 10.73
C ASP A 206 0.63 15.89 11.15
N GLU A 207 0.66 14.96 10.19
CA GLU A 207 0.60 13.52 10.46
C GLU A 207 2.00 12.90 10.62
N GLN A 208 2.10 11.84 11.44
CA GLN A 208 3.41 11.29 11.82
C GLN A 208 4.11 10.49 10.71
N TRP A 209 3.36 9.93 9.75
CA TRP A 209 3.88 9.20 8.60
C TRP A 209 3.92 10.10 7.35
N ASP A 210 4.43 11.31 7.50
CA ASP A 210 4.65 12.31 6.46
C ASP A 210 5.96 13.09 6.70
N GLN A 211 6.40 13.88 5.73
CA GLN A 211 7.57 14.75 5.91
C GLN A 211 7.37 15.71 7.10
N PRO A 212 8.37 15.90 8.00
CA PRO A 212 9.79 15.52 7.87
C PRO A 212 10.18 14.19 8.50
N ASN A 213 9.23 13.38 8.95
CA ASN A 213 9.56 12.17 9.70
C ASN A 213 10.11 11.09 8.78
N ALA A 214 11.07 10.33 9.33
CA ALA A 214 11.63 9.13 8.73
C ALA A 214 11.49 8.00 9.76
N TRP A 215 11.09 6.82 9.28
CA TRP A 215 10.85 5.67 10.14
C TRP A 215 11.83 4.54 9.80
N PRO A 216 12.48 3.91 10.80
CA PRO A 216 13.43 2.80 10.58
C PRO A 216 12.94 1.67 9.67
N PRO A 217 11.68 1.17 9.72
CA PRO A 217 11.23 0.11 8.82
C PRO A 217 11.18 0.51 7.33
N LEU A 218 11.33 1.80 7.01
CA LEU A 218 11.35 2.32 5.64
C LEU A 218 12.77 2.59 5.10
N GLN A 219 13.80 2.43 5.93
CA GLN A 219 15.20 2.71 5.59
C GLN A 219 15.96 1.42 5.26
#